data_AF-A0A0F8Y4G5-F1
#
_entry.id   AF-A0A0F8Y4G5-F1
#
_cell.length_a   1.000
_cell.length_b   1.000
_cell.length_c   1.000
_cell.angle_alpha   90.00
_cell.angle_beta   90.00
_cell.angle_gamma   90.00
#
_symmetry.space_group_name_H-M   'P 1'
#
loop_
_entity.id
_entity.type
_entity.pdbx_description
1 polymer ?
#
loop_
_entity_poly.entity_id
_entity_poly.type
_entity_poly.pdbx_seq_one_letter_code
_entity_poly.pdbx_strand_id
1 'polypeptide(L)'
;GCRFAQARGRGVLATTRNVIIEDNTFDRLQHGGIQLAPEMLHFKVAAGLDNVLISKNRFINCNLGPSPSWGEIFIGAIMKGWRHGATGINRNIVIRDNHIENTGTLWLHVGSTDGIVVENNTIINGNSQDGYIDWMFAAVTLVNSRNIRFEGNRFSWSRGDDEAYSFWDIKENVDSNTLVVSGNEGFHAPRNS
;
A
#
# COMPACT_ATOMS: atom_id res chain seq x y z
N GLY A 1 17.05 5.91 -12.01
CA GLY A 1 16.71 5.63 -10.61
C GLY A 1 17.43 6.47 -9.57
N CYS A 2 16.71 6.78 -8.48
CA CYS A 2 17.23 7.31 -7.22
C CYS A 2 17.33 6.20 -6.15
N ARG A 3 18.10 6.44 -5.08
CA ARG A 3 18.15 5.57 -3.89
C ARG A 3 17.77 6.34 -2.63
N PHE A 4 16.74 5.87 -1.93
CA PHE A 4 16.28 6.37 -0.64
C PHE A 4 16.66 5.33 0.42
N ALA A 5 17.58 5.64 1.34
CA ALA A 5 18.07 4.64 2.28
C ALA A 5 18.27 5.16 3.70
N GLN A 6 17.97 4.31 4.69
CA GLN A 6 18.28 4.51 6.12
C GLN A 6 17.72 5.80 6.73
N ALA A 7 16.72 6.41 6.09
CA ALA A 7 16.05 7.58 6.63
C ALA A 7 15.05 7.17 7.72
N ARG A 8 14.89 8.04 8.71
CA ARG A 8 13.82 7.92 9.71
C ARG A 8 12.43 8.07 9.06
N GLY A 9 12.33 8.93 8.04
CA GLY A 9 11.06 9.24 7.40
C GLY A 9 10.71 8.33 6.23
N ARG A 10 9.66 8.72 5.51
CA ARG A 10 9.23 8.11 4.25
C ARG A 10 10.25 8.40 3.15
N GLY A 11 10.31 7.55 2.13
CA GLY A 11 11.13 7.82 0.96
C GLY A 11 10.59 8.98 0.13
N VAL A 12 9.31 8.89 -0.25
CA VAL A 12 8.58 9.90 -1.02
C VAL A 12 7.26 10.22 -0.33
N LEU A 13 6.96 11.51 -0.19
CA LEU A 13 5.61 12.01 0.06
C LEU A 13 5.16 12.78 -1.18
N ALA A 14 4.09 12.33 -1.83
CA ALA A 14 3.49 13.05 -2.95
C ALA A 14 2.04 13.42 -2.67
N THR A 15 1.68 14.65 -3.02
CA THR A 15 0.38 15.27 -2.76
C THR A 15 -0.13 16.03 -3.99
N THR A 16 0.30 15.60 -5.18
CA THR A 16 0.02 16.25 -6.47
C THR A 16 -0.43 15.23 -7.51
N ARG A 17 -0.79 15.71 -8.71
CA ARG A 17 -1.25 14.92 -9.86
C ARG A 17 -0.10 14.67 -10.84
N ASN A 18 -0.28 13.71 -11.76
CA ASN A 18 0.70 13.36 -12.79
C ASN A 18 2.05 12.93 -12.20
N VAL A 19 2.00 12.04 -11.21
CA VAL A 19 3.19 11.60 -10.47
C VAL A 19 3.72 10.32 -11.10
N ILE A 20 5.02 10.29 -11.38
CA ILE A 20 5.73 9.09 -11.83
C ILE A 20 6.83 8.81 -10.81
N ILE A 21 6.77 7.64 -10.18
CA ILE A 21 7.82 7.11 -9.31
C ILE A 21 8.27 5.81 -9.96
N GLU A 22 9.33 5.86 -10.75
CA GLU A 22 9.82 4.73 -11.53
C GLU A 22 11.30 4.45 -11.27
N ASP A 23 11.68 3.17 -11.25
CA ASP A 23 13.08 2.71 -11.23
C ASP A 23 13.87 3.18 -10.00
N ASN A 24 13.24 3.25 -8.82
CA ASN A 24 13.91 3.66 -7.58
C ASN A 24 14.18 2.48 -6.64
N THR A 25 15.17 2.66 -5.76
CA THR A 25 15.42 1.73 -4.65
C THR A 25 15.15 2.41 -3.31
N PHE A 26 14.27 1.81 -2.52
CA PHE A 26 13.96 2.16 -1.14
C PHE A 26 14.53 1.07 -0.23
N ASP A 27 15.43 1.44 0.69
CA ASP A 27 16.24 0.48 1.44
C ASP A 27 16.36 0.85 2.93
N ARG A 28 15.88 0.00 3.83
CA ARG A 28 15.99 0.20 5.29
C ARG A 28 15.38 1.53 5.76
N LEU A 29 14.24 1.93 5.20
CA LEU A 29 13.49 3.08 5.72
C LEU A 29 12.72 2.69 6.98
N GLN A 30 12.63 3.63 7.93
CA GLN A 30 11.85 3.39 9.15
C GLN A 30 10.34 3.57 8.93
N HIS A 31 9.93 4.34 7.93
CA HIS A 31 8.54 4.48 7.48
C HIS A 31 8.37 3.87 6.08
N GLY A 32 7.15 3.89 5.53
CA GLY A 32 6.88 3.41 4.18
C GLY A 32 7.65 4.16 3.10
N GLY A 33 8.03 3.46 2.04
CA GLY A 33 8.74 4.03 0.90
C GLY A 33 7.96 5.14 0.20
N ILE A 34 6.66 4.95 -0.05
CA ILE A 34 5.82 5.94 -0.75
C ILE A 34 4.57 6.24 0.07
N GLN A 35 4.35 7.52 0.33
CA GLN A 35 3.10 8.03 0.88
C GLN A 35 2.44 8.98 -0.10
N LEU A 36 1.25 8.60 -0.57
CA LEU A 36 0.37 9.41 -1.40
C LEU A 36 -0.79 9.90 -0.52
N ALA A 37 -0.57 11.03 0.15
CA ALA A 37 -1.44 11.49 1.25
C ALA A 37 -1.85 12.96 1.11
N PRO A 38 -2.88 13.29 0.32
CA PRO A 38 -3.58 14.54 0.54
C PRO A 38 -4.13 14.53 1.97
N GLU A 39 -3.68 15.49 2.78
CA GLU A 39 -3.98 15.54 4.21
C GLU A 39 -4.64 16.85 4.57
N MET A 40 -5.91 16.79 4.98
CA MET A 40 -6.67 17.97 5.40
C MET A 40 -6.66 18.20 6.92
N LEU A 41 -6.07 17.28 7.69
CA LEU A 41 -6.11 17.31 9.16
C LEU A 41 -5.04 18.24 9.76
N HIS A 42 -3.77 17.89 9.65
CA HIS A 42 -2.68 18.59 10.32
C HIS A 42 -1.94 19.50 9.35
N PHE A 43 -1.47 18.95 8.23
CA PHE A 43 -0.61 19.69 7.31
C PHE A 43 -1.37 20.47 6.23
N LYS A 44 -2.69 20.23 6.07
CA LYS A 44 -3.58 20.94 5.13
C LYS A 44 -3.05 20.99 3.69
N VAL A 45 -2.46 19.89 3.24
CA VAL A 45 -1.93 19.75 1.88
C VAL A 45 -2.95 19.00 1.06
N ALA A 46 -3.72 19.73 0.24
CA ALA A 46 -4.87 19.17 -0.47
C ALA A 46 -4.78 19.39 -1.98
N ALA A 47 -4.28 18.38 -2.68
CA ALA A 47 -4.75 18.09 -4.03
C ALA A 47 -5.02 16.58 -4.10
N GLY A 48 -6.24 16.19 -4.46
CA GLY A 48 -6.55 14.79 -4.73
C GLY A 48 -5.59 14.25 -5.79
N LEU A 49 -5.12 13.02 -5.58
CA LEU A 49 -4.18 12.37 -6.48
C LEU A 49 -4.93 11.99 -7.76
N ASP A 50 -4.31 12.24 -8.91
CA ASP A 50 -4.84 11.82 -10.21
C ASP A 50 -3.66 11.52 -11.13
N ASN A 51 -3.78 10.45 -11.90
CA ASN A 51 -2.78 9.97 -12.84
C ASN A 51 -1.42 9.72 -12.16
N VAL A 52 -1.34 8.62 -11.41
CA VAL A 52 -0.12 8.24 -10.68
C VAL A 52 0.39 6.89 -11.18
N LEU A 53 1.69 6.82 -11.48
CA LEU A 53 2.39 5.59 -11.84
C LEU A 53 3.50 5.30 -10.84
N ILE A 54 3.44 4.13 -10.20
CA ILE A 54 4.51 3.57 -9.37
C ILE A 54 4.99 2.29 -10.05
N SER A 55 6.16 2.31 -10.69
CA SER A 55 6.62 1.14 -11.44
C SER A 55 8.09 0.79 -11.32
N LYS A 56 8.42 -0.51 -11.40
CA LYS A 56 9.81 -1.00 -11.43
C LYS A 56 10.65 -0.52 -10.23
N ASN A 57 10.02 -0.21 -9.10
CA ASN A 57 10.74 0.15 -7.88
C ASN A 57 11.08 -1.09 -7.07
N ARG A 58 12.13 -0.99 -6.25
CA ARG A 58 12.54 -2.01 -5.29
C ARG A 58 12.40 -1.46 -3.88
N PHE A 59 11.62 -2.12 -3.05
CA PHE A 59 11.44 -1.79 -1.63
C PHE A 59 12.00 -2.94 -0.81
N ILE A 60 13.01 -2.66 0.02
CA ILE A 60 13.79 -3.70 0.70
C ILE A 60 13.93 -3.31 2.18
N ASN A 61 13.37 -4.13 3.07
CA ASN A 61 13.45 -3.96 4.52
C ASN A 61 12.95 -2.57 4.98
N CYS A 62 11.83 -2.11 4.42
CA CYS A 62 11.26 -0.78 4.72
C CYS A 62 10.09 -0.86 5.71
N ASN A 63 9.69 0.31 6.21
CA ASN A 63 8.61 0.45 7.18
C ASN A 63 8.80 -0.35 8.48
N LEU A 64 10.06 -0.51 8.93
CA LEU A 64 10.43 -1.31 10.10
C LEU A 64 10.62 -0.49 11.39
N GLY A 65 10.35 0.83 11.33
CA GLY A 65 10.58 1.74 12.45
C GLY A 65 9.53 1.63 13.56
N PRO A 66 9.75 2.29 14.70
CA PRO A 66 8.87 2.17 15.86
C PRO A 66 7.50 2.84 15.73
N SER A 67 7.27 3.61 14.66
CA SER A 67 5.98 4.21 14.31
C SER A 67 5.79 4.07 12.81
N PRO A 68 5.52 2.84 12.34
CA PRO A 68 5.48 2.57 10.91
C PRO A 68 4.26 3.26 10.27
N SER A 69 4.38 3.54 8.98
CA SER A 69 3.26 4.04 8.16
C SER A 69 2.22 2.94 7.97
N TRP A 70 0.98 3.31 7.63
CA TRP A 70 -0.07 2.33 7.38
C TRP A 70 0.21 1.42 6.18
N GLY A 71 1.19 1.70 5.33
CA GLY A 71 1.65 0.78 4.31
C GLY A 71 3.03 1.15 3.79
N GLU A 72 3.72 0.20 3.16
CA GLU A 72 4.95 0.50 2.40
C GLU A 72 4.64 1.48 1.25
N ILE A 73 3.54 1.20 0.54
CA ILE A 73 2.85 2.14 -0.33
C ILE A 73 1.53 2.48 0.34
N PHE A 74 1.40 3.72 0.77
CA PHE A 74 0.16 4.26 1.33
C PHE A 74 -0.52 5.20 0.33
N ILE A 75 -1.81 4.97 0.08
CA ILE A 75 -2.69 5.87 -0.67
C ILE A 75 -3.88 6.20 0.21
N GLY A 76 -4.14 7.48 0.49
CA GLY A 76 -5.34 7.84 1.22
C GLY A 76 -5.48 9.33 1.49
N ALA A 77 -6.70 9.82 1.36
CA ALA A 77 -7.04 11.16 1.84
C ALA A 77 -7.32 11.10 3.35
N ILE A 78 -6.47 11.73 4.16
CA ILE A 78 -6.61 11.72 5.62
C ILE A 78 -7.40 12.94 6.09
N MET A 79 -8.54 12.66 6.70
CA MET A 79 -9.51 13.62 7.22
C MET A 79 -9.45 13.69 8.75
N LYS A 80 -10.23 14.60 9.33
CA LYS A 80 -10.34 14.77 10.79
C LYS A 80 -10.64 13.44 11.50
N GLY A 81 -9.89 13.20 12.58
CA GLY A 81 -10.01 11.98 13.38
C GLY A 81 -9.35 10.76 12.74
N TRP A 82 -8.34 10.95 11.89
CA TRP A 82 -7.62 9.88 11.18
C TRP A 82 -8.52 9.01 10.31
N ARG A 83 -9.60 9.60 9.80
CA ARG A 83 -10.55 8.91 8.92
C ARG A 83 -10.14 9.06 7.47
N HIS A 84 -10.49 8.06 6.66
CA HIS A 84 -10.40 8.19 5.22
C HIS A 84 -11.49 9.12 4.68
N GLY A 85 -11.13 9.94 3.70
CA GLY A 85 -12.10 10.69 2.92
C GLY A 85 -12.98 9.79 2.06
N ALA A 86 -13.98 10.39 1.41
CA ALA A 86 -14.90 9.68 0.55
C ALA A 86 -14.19 9.05 -0.68
N THR A 87 -14.82 8.03 -1.26
CA THR A 87 -14.36 7.39 -2.50
C THR A 87 -14.19 8.41 -3.62
N GLY A 88 -13.10 8.29 -4.38
CA GLY A 88 -12.83 9.10 -5.57
C GLY A 88 -12.17 10.45 -5.33
N ILE A 89 -11.59 10.69 -4.15
CA ILE A 89 -10.65 11.80 -3.94
C ILE A 89 -9.34 11.52 -4.68
N ASN A 90 -8.90 10.26 -4.69
CA ASN A 90 -7.75 9.78 -5.44
C ASN A 90 -8.23 8.98 -6.65
N ARG A 91 -7.57 9.12 -7.81
CA ARG A 91 -8.01 8.49 -9.07
C ARG A 91 -6.84 8.05 -9.94
N ASN A 92 -7.11 7.07 -10.81
CA ASN A 92 -6.23 6.66 -11.90
C ASN A 92 -4.80 6.34 -11.42
N ILE A 93 -4.70 5.37 -10.52
CA ILE A 93 -3.43 4.95 -9.93
C ILE A 93 -3.02 3.60 -10.51
N VAL A 94 -1.76 3.48 -10.93
CA VAL A 94 -1.17 2.23 -11.42
C VAL A 94 0.06 1.90 -10.60
N ILE A 95 0.10 0.70 -10.03
CA ILE A 95 1.23 0.14 -9.29
C ILE A 95 1.65 -1.14 -10.01
N ARG A 96 2.80 -1.13 -10.69
CA ARG A 96 3.21 -2.26 -11.52
C ARG A 96 4.67 -2.63 -11.52
N ASP A 97 4.95 -3.92 -11.72
CA ASP A 97 6.31 -4.43 -11.90
C ASP A 97 7.27 -4.08 -10.74
N ASN A 98 6.75 -3.82 -9.54
CA ASN A 98 7.57 -3.50 -8.37
C ASN A 98 8.00 -4.79 -7.65
N HIS A 99 9.16 -4.73 -7.00
CA HIS A 99 9.66 -5.76 -6.08
C HIS A 99 9.58 -5.23 -4.66
N ILE A 100 8.78 -5.88 -3.81
CA ILE A 100 8.61 -5.52 -2.41
C ILE A 100 9.09 -6.68 -1.55
N GLU A 101 10.00 -6.41 -0.63
CA GLU A 101 10.61 -7.43 0.22
C GLU A 101 10.73 -6.94 1.67
N ASN A 102 10.14 -7.71 2.59
CA ASN A 102 10.20 -7.52 4.04
C ASN A 102 9.73 -6.12 4.48
N THR A 103 8.42 -5.86 4.38
CA THR A 103 7.84 -4.61 4.89
C THR A 103 7.35 -4.81 6.30
N GLY A 104 7.63 -3.86 7.20
CA GLY A 104 7.24 -4.02 8.61
C GLY A 104 5.73 -4.15 8.81
N THR A 105 4.95 -3.37 8.07
CA THR A 105 3.49 -3.49 8.03
C THR A 105 3.01 -4.11 6.72
N LEU A 106 1.70 -4.05 6.49
CA LEU A 106 1.09 -4.24 5.18
C LEU A 106 1.85 -3.48 4.07
N TRP A 107 1.98 -4.09 2.90
CA TRP A 107 2.74 -3.51 1.80
C TRP A 107 1.91 -2.45 1.03
N LEU A 108 0.58 -2.59 0.99
CA LEU A 108 -0.30 -1.68 0.28
C LEU A 108 -1.56 -1.29 1.07
N HIS A 109 -1.70 0.01 1.34
CA HIS A 109 -2.92 0.60 1.88
C HIS A 109 -3.59 1.45 0.81
N VAL A 110 -4.87 1.22 0.53
CA VAL A 110 -5.66 2.00 -0.43
C VAL A 110 -6.92 2.56 0.21
N GLY A 111 -6.97 3.88 0.32
CA GLY A 111 -8.10 4.63 0.85
C GLY A 111 -8.60 5.70 -0.12
N SER A 112 -9.90 5.95 -0.14
CA SER A 112 -10.51 7.10 -0.83
C SER A 112 -10.26 7.11 -2.35
N THR A 113 -10.18 5.94 -2.98
CA THR A 113 -9.65 5.78 -4.36
C THR A 113 -10.71 5.27 -5.34
N ASP A 114 -10.77 5.87 -6.53
CA ASP A 114 -11.60 5.41 -7.65
C ASP A 114 -10.69 5.13 -8.86
N GLY A 115 -10.49 3.86 -9.17
CA GLY A 115 -9.60 3.43 -10.25
C GLY A 115 -8.17 3.21 -9.76
N ILE A 116 -7.87 1.96 -9.37
CA ILE A 116 -6.51 1.51 -9.10
C ILE A 116 -6.24 0.17 -9.79
N VAL A 117 -5.08 0.07 -10.44
CA VAL A 117 -4.57 -1.17 -11.04
C VAL A 117 -3.27 -1.54 -10.36
N VAL A 118 -3.23 -2.75 -9.81
CA VAL A 118 -2.08 -3.33 -9.16
C VAL A 118 -1.70 -4.57 -9.95
N GLU A 119 -0.63 -4.48 -10.75
CA GLU A 119 -0.30 -5.54 -11.71
C GLU A 119 1.15 -6.00 -11.68
N ASN A 120 1.39 -7.30 -11.82
CA ASN A 120 2.72 -7.90 -11.99
C ASN A 120 3.76 -7.55 -10.90
N ASN A 121 3.31 -7.20 -9.69
CA ASN A 121 4.22 -6.94 -8.57
C ASN A 121 4.66 -8.27 -7.95
N THR A 122 5.89 -8.34 -7.46
CA THR A 122 6.40 -9.45 -6.65
C THR A 122 6.56 -8.99 -5.21
N ILE A 123 5.88 -9.66 -4.29
CA ILE A 123 5.83 -9.32 -2.87
C ILE A 123 6.30 -10.51 -2.04
N ILE A 124 7.33 -10.28 -1.23
CA ILE A 124 7.91 -11.26 -0.32
C ILE A 124 7.80 -10.69 1.09
N ASN A 125 7.06 -11.34 1.99
CA ASN A 125 6.82 -10.87 3.35
C ASN A 125 6.29 -9.43 3.41
N GLY A 126 5.17 -9.18 2.72
CA GLY A 126 4.51 -7.86 2.68
C GLY A 126 3.77 -7.46 3.97
N ASN A 127 4.17 -8.02 5.12
CA ASN A 127 3.74 -7.73 6.49
C ASN A 127 4.58 -8.59 7.46
N SER A 128 5.80 -8.14 7.75
CA SER A 128 6.83 -8.94 8.43
C SER A 128 7.01 -8.64 9.92
N GLN A 129 6.36 -7.63 10.50
CA GLN A 129 6.40 -7.41 11.96
C GLN A 129 5.08 -7.88 12.59
N ASP A 130 5.12 -9.10 13.14
CA ASP A 130 4.01 -9.67 13.89
C ASP A 130 3.71 -8.82 15.12
N GLY A 131 2.42 -8.53 15.35
CA GLY A 131 1.94 -8.03 16.64
C GLY A 131 2.46 -6.65 17.06
N TYR A 132 3.01 -5.83 16.15
CA TYR A 132 3.40 -4.46 16.52
C TYR A 132 2.17 -3.58 16.80
N ILE A 133 1.07 -3.77 16.05
CA ILE A 133 -0.21 -3.05 16.25
C ILE A 133 -1.41 -3.92 15.84
N ASP A 134 -2.47 -3.94 16.66
CA ASP A 134 -3.69 -4.77 16.54
C ASP A 134 -4.51 -4.63 15.23
N TRP A 135 -4.11 -3.79 14.28
CA TRP A 135 -4.78 -3.65 12.98
C TRP A 135 -3.94 -4.12 11.80
N MET A 136 -2.75 -4.69 12.05
CA MET A 136 -1.80 -5.13 11.02
C MET A 136 -1.96 -6.62 10.69
N PHE A 137 -3.18 -7.09 10.49
CA PHE A 137 -3.47 -8.52 10.23
C PHE A 137 -3.64 -8.86 8.74
N ALA A 138 -3.26 -7.93 7.84
CA ALA A 138 -3.33 -8.16 6.41
C ALA A 138 -2.14 -7.63 5.61
N ALA A 139 -1.94 -8.16 4.41
CA ALA A 139 -0.96 -7.65 3.45
C ALA A 139 -1.47 -6.41 2.69
N VAL A 140 -2.79 -6.34 2.45
CA VAL A 140 -3.46 -5.25 1.73
C VAL A 140 -4.69 -4.78 2.50
N THR A 141 -4.81 -3.47 2.68
CA THR A 141 -6.05 -2.84 3.19
C THR A 141 -6.73 -2.03 2.10
N LEU A 142 -8.04 -2.21 1.95
CA LEU A 142 -8.92 -1.44 1.07
C LEU A 142 -10.02 -0.76 1.88
N VAL A 143 -10.24 0.54 1.67
CA VAL A 143 -11.28 1.31 2.36
C VAL A 143 -11.80 2.45 1.49
N ASN A 144 -13.11 2.75 1.52
CA ASN A 144 -13.73 3.84 0.73
C ASN A 144 -13.23 3.88 -0.72
N SER A 145 -13.32 2.75 -1.44
CA SER A 145 -12.67 2.61 -2.74
C SER A 145 -13.51 1.79 -3.74
N ARG A 146 -13.33 2.05 -5.04
CA ARG A 146 -14.00 1.31 -6.14
C ARG A 146 -13.12 1.24 -7.38
N ASN A 147 -13.51 0.40 -8.35
CA ASN A 147 -12.78 0.14 -9.59
C ASN A 147 -11.34 -0.31 -9.30
N ILE A 148 -11.22 -1.46 -8.62
CA ILE A 148 -9.97 -1.98 -8.07
C ILE A 148 -9.59 -3.24 -8.84
N ARG A 149 -8.39 -3.30 -9.38
CA ARG A 149 -7.88 -4.46 -10.12
C ARG A 149 -6.56 -4.94 -9.53
N PHE A 150 -6.48 -6.22 -9.21
CA PHE A 150 -5.25 -6.91 -8.85
C PHE A 150 -5.01 -8.04 -9.85
N GLU A 151 -3.94 -7.93 -10.65
CA GLU A 151 -3.73 -8.82 -11.80
C GLU A 151 -2.28 -9.31 -11.89
N GLY A 152 -2.05 -10.61 -12.00
CA GLY A 152 -0.70 -11.14 -12.26
C GLY A 152 0.33 -10.94 -11.13
N ASN A 153 -0.09 -10.55 -9.92
CA ASN A 153 0.83 -10.33 -8.81
C ASN A 153 1.22 -11.66 -8.15
N ARG A 154 2.44 -11.73 -7.64
CA ARG A 154 2.91 -12.86 -6.85
C ARG A 154 3.18 -12.45 -5.42
N PHE A 155 2.64 -13.20 -4.49
CA PHE A 155 2.84 -13.00 -3.06
C PHE A 155 3.40 -14.28 -2.44
N SER A 156 4.43 -14.17 -1.59
CA SER A 156 4.99 -15.31 -0.86
C SER A 156 5.34 -14.94 0.58
N TRP A 157 5.03 -15.84 1.52
CA TRP A 157 5.48 -15.78 2.91
C TRP A 157 6.77 -16.59 3.09
N SER A 158 7.72 -16.09 3.87
CA SER A 158 8.91 -16.82 4.29
C SER A 158 8.84 -17.33 5.74
N ARG A 159 7.85 -16.86 6.52
CA ARG A 159 7.44 -17.47 7.79
C ARG A 159 6.36 -18.48 7.43
N GLY A 160 6.52 -19.75 7.80
CA GLY A 160 5.66 -20.84 7.35
C GLY A 160 4.16 -20.55 7.51
N ASP A 161 3.32 -21.24 6.74
CA ASP A 161 1.87 -20.98 6.57
C ASP A 161 1.01 -21.07 7.85
N ASP A 162 1.61 -21.41 9.00
CA ASP A 162 0.93 -21.64 10.28
C ASP A 162 0.62 -20.34 11.07
N GLU A 163 1.22 -19.20 10.69
CA GLU A 163 0.93 -17.87 11.25
C GLU A 163 0.34 -16.90 10.21
N ALA A 164 -0.09 -17.42 9.04
CA ALA A 164 -0.42 -16.60 7.88
C ALA A 164 -1.56 -15.59 8.16
N TYR A 165 -1.20 -14.32 8.21
CA TYR A 165 -2.12 -13.19 8.17
C TYR A 165 -2.94 -13.22 6.87
N SER A 166 -4.17 -12.68 6.95
CA SER A 166 -5.04 -12.58 5.78
C SER A 166 -4.34 -11.79 4.65
N PHE A 167 -4.56 -12.11 3.38
CA PHE A 167 -4.05 -11.22 2.34
C PHE A 167 -4.85 -9.90 2.33
N TRP A 168 -6.16 -9.99 2.53
CA TRP A 168 -7.10 -8.89 2.39
C TRP A 168 -7.68 -8.42 3.73
N ASP A 169 -7.64 -7.12 3.95
CA ASP A 169 -8.47 -6.41 4.91
C ASP A 169 -9.37 -5.42 4.16
N ILE A 170 -10.59 -5.85 3.84
CA ILE A 170 -11.59 -5.05 3.13
C ILE A 170 -12.50 -4.37 4.16
N LYS A 171 -12.37 -3.06 4.27
CA LYS A 171 -13.11 -2.21 5.21
C LYS A 171 -14.38 -1.63 4.58
N GLU A 172 -15.00 -0.66 5.25
CA GLU A 172 -16.24 -0.03 4.83
C GLU A 172 -16.16 0.67 3.47
N ASN A 173 -17.32 0.72 2.80
CA ASN A 173 -17.55 1.42 1.52
C ASN A 173 -16.57 1.05 0.40
N VAL A 174 -16.09 -0.18 0.40
CA VAL A 174 -15.43 -0.77 -0.77
C VAL A 174 -16.51 -1.35 -1.68
N ASP A 175 -16.55 -0.92 -2.94
CA ASP A 175 -17.46 -1.48 -3.93
C ASP A 175 -16.93 -2.81 -4.47
N SER A 176 -17.28 -3.90 -3.79
CA SER A 176 -16.83 -5.25 -4.10
C SER A 176 -17.26 -5.75 -5.49
N ASN A 177 -18.31 -5.19 -6.09
CA ASN A 177 -18.71 -5.53 -7.47
C ASN A 177 -17.70 -5.06 -8.52
N THR A 178 -16.84 -4.11 -8.14
CA THR A 178 -15.80 -3.53 -9.00
C THR A 178 -14.39 -3.99 -8.63
N LEU A 179 -14.28 -4.93 -7.68
CA LEU A 179 -13.03 -5.57 -7.31
C LEU A 179 -12.76 -6.78 -8.22
N VAL A 180 -11.70 -6.69 -9.02
CA VAL A 180 -11.24 -7.76 -9.90
C VAL A 180 -9.93 -8.32 -9.37
N VAL A 181 -9.88 -9.62 -9.14
CA VAL A 181 -8.68 -10.35 -8.71
C VAL A 181 -8.48 -11.53 -9.66
N SER A 182 -7.44 -11.48 -10.50
CA SER A 182 -7.22 -12.51 -11.52
C SER A 182 -5.73 -12.79 -11.77
N GLY A 183 -5.38 -14.07 -11.95
CA GLY A 183 -4.01 -14.47 -12.28
C GLY A 183 -2.97 -14.17 -11.19
N ASN A 184 -3.38 -13.93 -9.96
CA ASN A 184 -2.47 -13.71 -8.83
C ASN A 184 -2.09 -15.05 -8.17
N GLU A 185 -0.87 -15.13 -7.64
CA GLU A 185 -0.35 -16.31 -6.93
C GLU A 185 -0.08 -15.97 -5.45
N GLY A 186 -0.44 -16.87 -4.53
CA GLY A 186 -0.20 -16.71 -3.08
C GLY A 186 -1.15 -15.78 -2.32
N PHE A 187 -2.24 -15.36 -2.97
CA PHE A 187 -3.29 -14.54 -2.36
C PHE A 187 -4.28 -15.45 -1.61
N HIS A 188 -3.90 -15.92 -0.42
CA HIS A 188 -4.80 -16.77 0.38
C HIS A 188 -5.93 -15.94 1.00
N ALA A 189 -7.15 -16.49 0.99
CA ALA A 189 -8.28 -15.95 1.76
C ALA A 189 -7.98 -16.05 3.28
N PRO A 190 -8.64 -15.25 4.14
CA PRO A 190 -8.50 -15.40 5.58
C PRO A 190 -8.81 -16.85 5.99
N ARG A 191 -8.00 -17.46 6.86
CA ARG A 191 -8.51 -18.58 7.67
C ARG A 191 -9.54 -17.94 8.61
N ASN A 192 -10.82 -18.24 8.40
CA ASN A 192 -11.85 -17.90 9.39
C ASN A 192 -11.43 -18.55 10.72
N SER A 193 -11.15 -17.74 11.73
CA SER A 193 -11.09 -18.18 13.13
C SER A 193 -12.50 -18.30 13.68
#